data_AF-A0A2N2E3P9-F1
#
_entry.id   AF-A0A2N2E3P9-F1
#
_cell.length_a   1.000
_cell.length_b   1.000
_cell.length_c   1.000
_cell.angle_alpha   90.00
_cell.angle_beta   90.00
_cell.angle_gamma   90.00
#
_symmetry.space_group_name_H-M   'P 1'
#
loop_
_entity.id
_entity.type
_entity.pdbx_description
1 polymer ?
#
loop_
_entity_poly.entity_id
_entity_poly.type
_entity_poly.pdbx_seq_one_letter_code
_entity_poly.pdbx_strand_id
1 'polypeptide(L)' 'MKGEIDNIQAIKQLVISGLGISILPRVSVENDIFQGLLVEIPWSGPVLPVFTQISYHKDK' A
#
# COMPACT_ATOMS: atom_id res chain seq x y z
N MET A 1 3.87 2.76 -22.85
CA MET A 1 2.67 2.49 -22.03
C MET A 1 3.08 2.66 -20.57
N LYS A 2 2.63 3.72 -19.88
CA LYS A 2 2.82 3.83 -18.43
C LYS A 2 1.73 3.00 -17.77
N GLY A 3 2.10 1.86 -17.20
CA GLY A 3 1.18 0.96 -16.50
C GLY A 3 1.11 1.36 -15.04
N GLU A 4 0.25 2.32 -14.72
CA GLU A 4 -0.07 2.66 -13.34
C GLU A 4 -1.31 1.87 -12.93
N ILE A 5 -1.27 1.28 -11.74
CA ILE A 5 -2.38 0.53 -11.17
C ILE A 5 -2.84 1.31 -9.95
N ASP A 6 -4.13 1.61 -9.88
CA ASP A 6 -4.75 2.44 -8.84
C ASP A 6 -5.51 1.61 -7.79
N ASN A 7 -5.72 0.32 -8.05
CA ASN A 7 -6.33 -0.61 -7.11
C ASN A 7 -5.29 -1.24 -6.18
N ILE A 8 -5.35 -0.90 -4.89
CA ILE A 8 -4.49 -1.46 -3.81
C ILE A 8 -4.47 -2.99 -3.83
N GLN A 9 -5.61 -3.66 -4.03
CA GLN A 9 -5.67 -5.12 -4.04
C GLN A 9 -4.91 -5.71 -5.24
N ALA A 10 -5.03 -5.08 -6.41
CA ALA A 10 -4.31 -5.53 -7.61
C ALA A 10 -2.80 -5.34 -7.44
N ILE A 11 -2.36 -4.19 -6.94
CA ILE A 11 -0.95 -3.93 -6.61
C ILE A 11 -0.44 -4.99 -5.64
N LYS A 12 -1.19 -5.26 -4.57
CA LYS A 12 -0.83 -6.24 -3.55
C LYS A 12 -0.64 -7.64 -4.12
N GLN A 13 -1.55 -8.10 -4.98
CA GLN A 13 -1.42 -9.41 -5.63
C GLN A 13 -0.19 -9.50 -6.54
N LEU A 14 0.17 -8.42 -7.23
CA LEU A 14 1.35 -8.39 -8.08
C LEU A 14 2.65 -8.48 -7.27
N VAL A 15 2.72 -7.77 -6.14
CA VAL A 15 3.87 -7.84 -5.22
C VAL A 15 3.98 -9.23 -4.58
N ILE A 16 2.87 -9.80 -4.09
CA ILE A 16 2.83 -11.19 -3.56
C ILE A 16 3.29 -12.20 -4.63
N SER A 17 2.94 -11.96 -5.89
CA SER A 17 3.36 -12.79 -7.02
C SER A 17 4.81 -12.58 -7.45
N GLY A 18 5.57 -11.74 -6.75
CA GLY A 18 6.98 -11.47 -7.02
C GLY A 18 7.26 -10.52 -8.18
N LEU A 19 6.25 -9.77 -8.65
CA LEU A 19 6.41 -8.86 -9.80
C LEU A 19 7.17 -7.56 -9.46
N GLY A 20 7.47 -7.31 -8.19
CA GLY A 20 8.24 -6.14 -7.77
C GLY A 20 7.98 -5.74 -6.33
N ILE A 21 8.15 -4.44 -6.04
CA ILE A 21 7.94 -3.80 -4.74
C ILE A 21 6.96 -2.65 -4.87
N SER A 22 6.24 -2.30 -3.80
CA SER A 22 5.32 -1.16 -3.80
C SER A 22 5.19 -0.52 -2.42
N ILE A 23 4.78 0.74 -2.40
CA ILE A 23 4.40 1.48 -1.19
C ILE A 23 2.90 1.34 -1.03
N LEU A 24 2.46 0.75 0.09
CA LEU A 24 1.06 0.51 0.40
C LEU A 24 0.72 0.99 1.81
N PRO A 25 -0.54 1.40 2.09
CA PRO A 25 -0.98 1.68 3.45
C PRO A 25 -0.76 0.47 4.36
N ARG A 26 -0.21 0.68 5.55
CA ARG A 26 0.10 -0.40 6.51
C ARG A 26 -1.08 -1.35 6.72
N VAL A 27 -2.25 -0.78 7.01
CA VAL A 27 -3.49 -1.52 7.27
C VAL A 27 -3.91 -2.47 6.13
N SER A 28 -3.47 -2.21 4.89
CA SER A 28 -3.84 -3.03 3.73
C SER A 28 -3.00 -4.31 3.57
N VAL A 29 -1.86 -4.39 4.27
CA VAL A 29 -0.86 -5.47 4.15
C VAL A 29 -0.54 -6.16 5.49
N GLU A 30 -1.10 -5.71 6.61
CA GLU A 30 -0.83 -6.28 7.95
C GLU A 30 -1.02 -7.80 8.00
N ASN A 31 -2.14 -8.31 7.47
CA ASN A 31 -2.41 -9.75 7.45
C ASN A 31 -1.42 -10.48 6.52
N ASP A 32 -1.10 -9.91 5.37
CA ASP A 32 -0.20 -10.55 4.40
C ASP A 32 1.23 -10.64 4.94
N ILE A 33 1.66 -9.66 5.73
CA ILE A 33 2.95 -9.68 6.44
C ILE A 33 2.91 -10.69 7.59
N PHE A 34 1.82 -10.71 8.36
CA PHE A 34 1.63 -11.70 9.44
C PHE A 34 1.65 -13.14 8.91
N GLN A 35 1.08 -13.39 7.73
CA GLN A 35 1.09 -14.69 7.06
C GLN A 35 2.41 -14.99 6.31
N GLY A 36 3.36 -14.05 6.29
CA GLY A 36 4.64 -14.22 5.59
C GLY A 36 4.54 -14.17 4.06
N LEU A 37 3.42 -13.70 3.50
CA LEU A 37 3.24 -13.50 2.05
C LEU A 37 3.96 -12.24 1.57
N LEU A 38 4.15 -11.26 2.46
CA LEU A 38 4.88 -10.03 2.21
C LEU A 38 5.90 -9.78 3.31
N VAL A 39 6.95 -9.03 2.98
CA VAL A 39 7.95 -8.55 3.94
C VAL A 39 8.09 -7.05 3.83
N GLU A 40 8.30 -6.39 4.97
CA GLU A 40 8.60 -4.96 5.01
C GLU A 40 10.02 -4.70 4.54
N ILE A 41 10.20 -3.69 3.70
CA ILE A 41 11.52 -3.23 3.28
C ILE A 41 11.97 -2.17 4.29
N PRO A 42 13.16 -2.31 4.92
CA PRO A 42 13.69 -1.31 5.86
C PRO A 42 14.12 -0.05 5.10
N TRP A 43 13.14 0.79 4.77
CA TRP A 43 13.33 2.01 4.02
C TRP A 43 14.14 3.04 4.82
N SER A 44 15.31 3.42 4.28
CA SER A 44 16.22 4.42 4.87
C SER A 44 16.25 5.74 4.09
N GLY A 45 15.35 5.91 3.11
CA GLY A 45 15.24 7.13 2.31
C GLY A 45 14.44 8.24 3.01
N PRO A 46 14.02 9.27 2.26
CA PRO A 46 13.21 10.35 2.80
C PRO A 46 11.91 9.86 3.43
N VAL A 47 11.41 10.62 4.41
CA VAL A 47 10.11 10.36 5.03
C VAL A 47 9.02 10.42 3.95
N LEU A 48 8.11 9.45 4.00
CA LEU A 48 6.90 9.40 3.17
C LEU A 48 5.71 9.82 4.05
N PRO A 49 5.38 11.12 4.14
CA PRO A 49 4.29 11.56 4.99
C PRO A 49 2.94 11.11 4.41
N VAL A 50 2.18 10.36 5.20
CA VAL A 50 0.83 9.87 4.85
C VAL A 50 -0.14 10.38 5.90
N PHE A 51 -1.25 10.98 5.44
CA PHE A 51 -2.29 11.53 6.31
C PHE A 51 -3.65 10.96 5.90
N THR A 52 -4.43 10.54 6.89
CA THR A 52 -5.85 10.20 6.69
C THR A 52 -6.67 11.47 6.89
N GLN A 53 -7.41 11.88 5.86
CA GLN A 53 -8.34 13.00 5.93
C GLN A 53 -9.77 12.48 5.97
N ILE A 54 -10.56 13.03 6.88
CA ILE A 54 -11.99 12.73 6.99
C ILE A 54 -12.72 13.94 6.42
N SER A 55 -13.50 13.72 5.37
CA SER A 55 -14.36 14.75 4.78
C SER A 55 -15.82 14.44 5.10
N TYR A 56 -16.53 15.44 5.60
CA TYR A 56 -17.94 15.36 5.93
C TYR A 56 -18.71 16.44 5.18
N HIS A 57 -19.92 16.13 4.72
CA HIS A 57 -20.78 17.11 4.06
C HIS A 57 -21.55 17.90 5.12
N LYS A 58 -21.26 19.21 5.26
CA LYS A 58 -21.78 20.06 6.34
C LYS A 58 -23.31 20.19 6.41
N ASP A 59 -24.02 19.93 5.30
CA ASP A 59 -25.49 19.98 5.22
C ASP A 59 -26.17 18.61 5.31
N LYS A 60 -25.53 17.63 5.95
CA LYS A 60 -26.21 16.42 6.39
C LYS A 60 -25.72 16.03 7.77
#